data_AF-A0A9D5DG19-F1
#
_entry.id   AF-A0A9D5DG19-F1
#
_cell.length_a   1.000
_cell.length_b   1.000
_cell.length_c   1.000
_cell.angle_alpha   90.00
_cell.angle_beta   90.00
_cell.angle_gamma   90.00
#
_symmetry.space_group_name_H-M   'P 1'
#
loop_
_entity.id
_entity.type
_entity.pdbx_description
1 polymer ?
#
loop_
_entity_poly.entity_id
_entity_poly.type
_entity_poly.pdbx_seq_one_letter_code
_entity_poly.pdbx_strand_id
1 'polypeptide(L)'
;MNAEEAQREFLEFDWSKSTLWQQYYNNLYPTPSASQLLTFKRKWFKKNVNQNLEIQAKDQRENHCQENKFSSCNYQQKNEPRYMLSGHKQWMVLALSVSLLLSSIIPVLNFLPFIRGSDITGVLIKLCSLLYIFGLGTYLYDISNKPIKLLSIEFWQRILSEESFHSLISVLAYFGLINSFPMIFFIPAVTSLFIVSKYQPIIQNQHIIQFFNLANQNKNSLYQRRAFFEVVALGFYIFFATITRKISILYISLYWSLTRVKYPIDPYVQYTFRTVHSKINSFMLSYYNYIPSFIPKLYKWVSLSEKQFNTI
;
A
#
# COMPACT_ATOMS: atom_id res chain seq x y z
N MET A 1 46.11 26.64 -5.05
CA MET A 1 45.48 26.25 -6.32
C MET A 1 44.10 26.85 -6.35
N ASN A 2 43.82 27.62 -7.39
CA ASN A 2 42.55 28.30 -7.57
C ASN A 2 41.46 27.27 -7.89
N ALA A 3 40.20 27.49 -7.47
CA ALA A 3 39.12 26.52 -7.68
C ALA A 3 38.90 26.18 -9.18
N GLU A 4 39.22 27.13 -10.06
CA GLU A 4 39.16 26.98 -11.52
C GLU A 4 40.25 26.05 -12.07
N GLU A 5 41.43 26.02 -11.46
CA GLU A 5 42.54 25.14 -11.84
C GLU A 5 42.21 23.69 -11.48
N ALA A 6 41.66 23.45 -10.28
CA ALA A 6 41.23 22.13 -9.84
C ALA A 6 40.10 21.57 -10.73
N GLN A 7 39.24 22.44 -11.29
CA GLN A 7 38.19 22.03 -12.21
C GLN A 7 38.73 21.66 -13.60
N ARG A 8 39.76 22.36 -14.09
CA ARG A 8 40.46 21.99 -15.34
C ARG A 8 41.15 20.63 -15.20
N GLU A 9 41.86 20.42 -14.09
CA GLU A 9 42.51 19.13 -13.80
C GLU A 9 41.51 17.97 -13.71
N PHE A 10 40.31 18.18 -13.16
CA PHE A 10 39.27 17.16 -13.13
C PHE A 10 38.76 16.77 -14.52
N LEU A 11 38.66 17.73 -15.45
CA LEU A 11 38.21 17.51 -16.82
C LEU A 11 39.28 16.82 -17.66
N GLU A 12 40.55 17.14 -17.43
CA GLU A 12 41.70 16.57 -18.14
C GLU A 12 42.15 15.22 -17.57
N PHE A 13 41.64 14.82 -16.40
CA PHE A 13 42.02 13.56 -15.76
C PHE A 13 41.59 12.34 -16.58
N ASP A 14 42.55 11.48 -16.93
CA ASP A 14 42.29 10.26 -17.68
C ASP A 14 41.80 9.12 -16.77
N TRP A 15 40.48 9.11 -16.55
CA TRP A 15 39.77 8.10 -15.75
C TRP A 15 40.00 6.66 -16.20
N SER A 16 40.33 6.44 -17.48
CA SER A 16 40.50 5.10 -18.04
C SER A 16 41.83 4.46 -17.64
N LYS A 17 42.85 5.29 -17.35
CA LYS A 17 44.20 4.82 -16.99
C LYS A 17 44.43 4.70 -15.48
N SER A 18 43.53 5.22 -14.66
CA SER A 18 43.66 5.17 -13.20
C SER A 18 43.19 3.83 -12.64
N THR A 19 44.15 2.97 -12.29
CA THR A 19 43.91 1.66 -11.65
C THR A 19 43.20 1.80 -10.30
N LEU A 20 43.54 2.84 -9.53
CA LEU A 20 42.93 3.14 -8.22
C LEU A 20 41.45 3.57 -8.34
N TRP A 21 41.11 4.33 -9.39
CA TRP A 21 39.72 4.67 -9.67
C TRP A 21 38.92 3.43 -10.07
N GLN A 22 39.47 2.58 -10.94
CA GLN A 22 38.79 1.34 -11.37
C GLN A 22 38.52 0.39 -10.20
N GLN A 23 39.48 0.24 -9.29
CA GLN A 23 39.31 -0.57 -8.08
C GLN A 23 38.24 0.02 -7.15
N TYR A 24 38.21 1.34 -6.96
CA TYR A 24 37.16 2.00 -6.20
C TYR A 24 35.79 1.81 -6.83
N TYR A 25 35.68 1.99 -8.15
CA TYR A 25 34.43 1.84 -8.90
C TYR A 25 33.85 0.43 -8.82
N ASN A 26 34.69 -0.60 -8.98
CA ASN A 26 34.27 -2.00 -8.91
C ASN A 26 33.78 -2.42 -7.51
N ASN A 27 34.19 -1.71 -6.46
CA ASN A 27 33.79 -1.96 -5.09
C ASN A 27 32.53 -1.16 -4.65
N LEU A 28 31.94 -0.35 -5.54
CA LEU A 28 30.70 0.36 -5.26
C LEU A 28 29.49 -0.58 -5.43
N TYR A 29 28.79 -0.86 -4.33
CA TYR A 29 27.52 -1.60 -4.36
C TYR A 29 26.38 -0.81 -3.71
N PRO A 30 25.22 -0.67 -4.38
CA PRO A 30 24.92 -1.13 -5.75
C PRO A 30 25.69 -0.34 -6.82
N THR A 31 25.80 -0.92 -8.03
CA THR A 31 26.46 -0.25 -9.16
C THR A 31 25.79 1.10 -9.44
N PRO A 32 26.54 2.22 -9.43
CA PRO A 32 25.96 3.54 -9.53
C PRO A 32 25.37 3.77 -10.93
N SER A 33 24.25 4.51 -11.00
CA SER A 33 23.68 4.95 -12.28
C SER A 33 24.57 6.01 -12.96
N ALA A 34 24.39 6.23 -14.26
CA ALA A 34 25.16 7.23 -15.01
C ALA A 34 25.09 8.64 -14.40
N SER A 35 23.97 9.02 -13.79
CA SER A 35 23.81 10.29 -13.09
C SER A 35 24.61 10.39 -11.78
N GLN A 36 24.79 9.27 -11.08
CA GLN A 36 25.55 9.21 -9.82
C GLN A 36 27.06 9.09 -10.04
N LEU A 37 27.47 8.55 -11.20
CA LEU A 37 28.87 8.32 -11.54
C LEU A 37 29.73 9.60 -11.43
N LEU A 38 29.20 10.74 -11.91
CA LEU A 38 29.90 12.02 -11.83
C LEU A 38 30.15 12.46 -10.39
N THR A 39 29.18 12.23 -9.49
CA THR A 39 29.33 12.54 -8.06
C THR A 39 30.41 11.68 -7.42
N PHE A 40 30.45 10.38 -7.73
CA PHE A 40 31.49 9.48 -7.23
C PHE A 40 32.88 9.83 -7.77
N LYS A 41 32.99 10.17 -9.06
CA LYS A 41 34.23 10.67 -9.67
C LYS A 41 34.74 11.92 -8.94
N ARG A 42 33.89 12.93 -8.73
CA ARG A 42 34.27 14.17 -8.02
C ARG A 42 34.69 13.91 -6.57
N LYS A 43 33.95 13.07 -5.84
CA LYS A 43 34.30 12.70 -4.46
C LYS A 43 35.64 11.96 -4.39
N TRP A 44 35.88 11.05 -5.31
CA TRP A 44 37.14 10.31 -5.39
C TRP A 44 38.31 11.21 -5.79
N PHE A 45 38.13 12.08 -6.80
CA PHE A 45 39.17 13.02 -7.24
C PHE A 45 39.54 13.99 -6.13
N LYS A 46 38.53 14.50 -5.40
CA LYS A 46 38.78 15.37 -4.25
C LYS A 46 39.61 14.68 -3.17
N LYS A 47 39.28 13.43 -2.87
CA LYS A 47 39.94 12.69 -1.80
C LYS A 47 41.37 12.25 -2.16
N ASN A 48 41.63 11.92 -3.43
CA ASN A 48 42.85 11.24 -3.84
C ASN A 48 43.78 12.05 -4.76
N VAL A 49 43.29 13.12 -5.40
CA VAL A 49 44.08 13.89 -6.38
C VAL A 49 44.17 15.37 -5.97
N ASN A 50 43.03 16.05 -5.85
CA ASN A 50 43.02 17.48 -5.52
C ASN A 50 41.92 17.84 -4.52
N GLN A 51 42.30 18.06 -3.27
CA GLN A 51 41.39 18.38 -2.17
C GLN A 51 40.63 19.71 -2.37
N ASN A 52 41.09 20.57 -3.28
CA ASN A 52 40.48 21.87 -3.57
C ASN A 52 39.33 21.78 -4.59
N LEU A 53 38.99 20.59 -5.10
CA LEU A 53 37.84 20.41 -5.99
C LEU A 53 36.51 20.59 -5.24
N GLU A 54 35.64 21.46 -5.74
CA GLU A 54 34.26 21.58 -5.28
C GLU A 54 33.44 20.35 -5.73
N ILE A 55 32.79 19.68 -4.77
CA ILE A 55 32.01 18.45 -5.01
C ILE A 55 30.70 18.76 -5.75
N GLN A 56 30.17 19.97 -5.53
CA GLN A 56 29.00 20.47 -6.21
C GLN A 56 29.48 21.22 -7.46
N ALA A 57 29.10 20.74 -8.64
CA ALA A 57 29.10 21.63 -9.78
C ALA A 57 28.20 22.83 -9.41
N LYS A 58 28.62 24.06 -9.71
CA LYS A 58 27.69 25.19 -9.84
C LYS A 58 26.74 24.93 -11.03
N ASP A 59 25.96 23.85 -10.94
CA ASP A 59 24.66 23.82 -11.57
C ASP A 59 23.81 24.76 -10.72
N GLN A 60 23.41 25.87 -11.32
CA GLN A 60 22.50 26.83 -10.72
C GLN A 60 21.22 26.10 -10.31
N ARG A 61 21.15 25.71 -9.03
CA ARG A 61 19.98 25.61 -8.13
C ARG A 61 20.28 24.55 -7.07
N GLU A 62 20.75 24.97 -5.90
CA GLU A 62 20.37 24.37 -4.62
C GLU A 62 20.83 25.27 -3.46
N ASN A 63 19.86 25.74 -2.67
CA ASN A 63 20.10 26.43 -1.41
C ASN A 63 20.40 25.42 -0.29
N HIS A 64 21.31 25.83 0.58
CA HIS A 64 21.72 25.25 1.86
C HIS A 64 20.62 24.56 2.70
N CYS A 65 20.97 23.46 3.40
CA CYS A 65 21.31 23.52 4.84
C CYS A 65 21.82 22.17 5.42
N GLN A 66 22.71 22.32 6.41
CA GLN A 66 23.47 21.32 7.15
C GLN A 66 22.68 20.58 8.25
N GLU A 67 23.29 19.49 8.73
CA GLU A 67 22.94 18.67 9.89
C GLU A 67 22.74 19.45 11.21
N ASN A 68 21.71 19.07 11.98
CA ASN A 68 21.85 18.84 13.42
C ASN A 68 20.69 18.00 14.03
N LYS A 69 21.10 17.06 14.90
CA LYS A 69 20.46 16.19 15.91
C LYS A 69 18.92 16.17 16.13
N PHE A 70 18.41 14.93 16.17
CA PHE A 70 17.22 14.39 16.88
C PHE A 70 15.95 15.24 16.90
N SER A 71 14.93 14.84 16.11
CA SER A 71 13.51 14.64 16.49
C SER A 71 12.63 14.52 15.24
N SER A 72 11.73 13.53 15.23
CA SER A 72 10.62 13.32 14.29
C SER A 72 10.96 12.93 12.84
N CYS A 73 10.59 11.70 12.46
CA CYS A 73 10.47 11.27 11.08
C CYS A 73 9.33 12.05 10.40
N ASN A 74 9.64 13.19 9.80
CA ASN A 74 8.82 13.75 8.73
C ASN A 74 9.37 13.27 7.39
N TYR A 75 8.54 12.53 6.67
CA TYR A 75 8.69 12.25 5.25
C TYR A 75 8.96 13.57 4.50
N GLN A 76 10.21 13.82 4.11
CA GLN A 76 10.50 14.86 3.12
C GLN A 76 9.92 14.38 1.78
N GLN A 77 8.76 14.95 1.46
CA GLN A 77 8.20 14.99 0.12
C GLN A 77 9.26 15.58 -0.81
N LYS A 78 9.89 14.72 -1.59
CA LYS A 78 10.76 15.10 -2.69
C LYS A 78 9.88 15.90 -3.65
N ASN A 79 10.07 17.22 -3.68
CA ASN A 79 9.42 18.12 -4.63
C ASN A 79 9.91 17.76 -6.04
N GLU A 80 9.24 16.79 -6.67
CA GLU A 80 9.37 16.62 -8.10
C GLU A 80 8.78 17.85 -8.81
N PRO A 81 9.39 18.28 -9.93
CA PRO A 81 8.86 19.37 -10.74
C PRO A 81 7.42 19.02 -11.15
N ARG A 82 6.58 20.03 -11.38
CA ARG A 82 5.19 19.90 -11.86
C ARG A 82 5.17 19.13 -13.19
N TYR A 83 5.25 17.81 -13.12
CA TYR A 83 5.02 16.95 -14.25
C TYR A 83 3.54 17.07 -14.57
N MET A 84 3.25 17.55 -15.78
CA MET A 84 1.93 17.35 -16.39
C MET A 84 1.64 15.86 -16.30
N LEU A 85 0.78 15.50 -15.36
CA LEU A 85 0.39 14.13 -15.12
C LEU A 85 -0.20 13.60 -16.42
N SER A 86 0.29 12.45 -16.90
CA SER A 86 -0.25 11.80 -18.10
C SER A 86 -1.77 11.66 -17.98
N GLY A 87 -2.50 11.86 -19.09
CA GLY A 87 -3.97 11.91 -19.07
C GLY A 87 -4.61 10.72 -18.34
N HIS A 88 -4.08 9.51 -18.52
CA HIS A 88 -4.57 8.31 -17.82
C HIS A 88 -4.43 8.36 -16.29
N LYS A 89 -3.36 8.97 -15.76
CA LYS A 89 -3.18 9.12 -14.31
C LYS A 89 -4.19 10.12 -13.72
N GLN A 90 -4.62 11.11 -14.49
CA GLN A 90 -5.61 12.08 -14.03
C GLN A 90 -6.98 11.42 -13.90
N TRP A 91 -7.37 10.62 -14.90
CA TRP A 91 -8.58 9.81 -14.88
C TRP A 91 -8.58 8.78 -13.75
N MET A 92 -7.44 8.16 -13.47
CA MET A 92 -7.29 7.25 -12.33
C MET A 92 -7.55 7.96 -11.00
N VAL A 93 -6.90 9.12 -10.76
CA VAL A 93 -7.09 9.91 -9.52
C VAL A 93 -8.53 10.40 -9.39
N LEU A 94 -9.13 10.83 -10.50
CA LEU A 94 -10.53 11.25 -10.53
C LEU A 94 -11.46 10.08 -10.20
N ALA A 95 -11.29 8.93 -10.84
CA ALA A 95 -12.11 7.75 -10.59
C ALA A 95 -12.03 7.30 -9.12
N LEU A 96 -10.83 7.26 -8.54
CA LEU A 96 -10.61 6.87 -7.15
C LEU A 96 -11.14 7.91 -6.16
N SER A 97 -11.06 9.20 -6.47
CA SER A 97 -11.60 10.26 -5.59
C SER A 97 -13.13 10.29 -5.62
N VAL A 98 -13.76 10.11 -6.79
CA VAL A 98 -15.22 9.97 -6.90
C VAL A 98 -15.69 8.69 -6.22
N SER A 99 -15.00 7.56 -6.40
CA SER A 99 -15.36 6.32 -5.72
C SER A 99 -15.22 6.43 -4.20
N LEU A 100 -14.21 7.14 -3.68
CA LEU A 100 -14.07 7.46 -2.25
C LEU A 100 -15.29 8.22 -1.73
N LEU A 101 -15.72 9.28 -2.42
CA LEU A 101 -16.90 10.05 -2.04
C LEU A 101 -18.17 9.20 -2.08
N LEU A 102 -18.34 8.38 -3.11
CA LEU A 102 -19.49 7.47 -3.19
C LEU A 102 -19.45 6.43 -2.05
N SER A 103 -18.28 5.89 -1.72
CA SER A 103 -18.11 4.88 -0.67
C SER A 103 -18.45 5.40 0.73
N SER A 104 -18.33 6.70 1.00
CA SER A 104 -18.73 7.29 2.28
C SER A 104 -20.23 7.54 2.37
N ILE A 105 -20.88 7.83 1.23
CA ILE A 105 -22.32 8.13 1.16
C ILE A 105 -23.16 6.86 1.12
N ILE A 106 -22.74 5.83 0.38
CA ILE A 106 -23.53 4.60 0.15
C ILE A 106 -23.95 3.90 1.46
N PRO A 107 -23.07 3.70 2.46
CA PRO A 107 -23.48 3.09 3.72
C PRO A 107 -24.56 3.90 4.44
N VAL A 108 -24.43 5.23 4.47
CA VAL A 108 -25.41 6.13 5.09
C VAL A 108 -26.77 6.01 4.40
N LEU A 109 -26.79 6.00 3.07
CA LEU A 109 -28.02 5.82 2.30
C LEU A 109 -28.69 4.46 2.55
N ASN A 110 -27.90 3.40 2.77
CA ASN A 110 -28.45 2.07 3.04
C ASN A 110 -28.98 1.90 4.48
N PHE A 111 -28.55 2.76 5.42
CA PHE A 111 -29.13 2.82 6.76
C PHE A 111 -30.44 3.59 6.83
N LEU A 112 -30.72 4.47 5.87
CA LEU A 112 -31.97 5.23 5.83
C LEU A 112 -33.13 4.33 5.34
N PRO A 113 -34.17 4.09 6.16
CA PRO A 113 -35.23 3.13 5.85
C PRO A 113 -36.04 3.50 4.60
N PHE A 114 -36.13 4.80 4.26
CA PHE A 114 -36.86 5.30 3.10
C PHE A 114 -36.14 5.07 1.75
N ILE A 115 -34.82 4.89 1.78
CA ILE A 115 -33.96 4.83 0.58
C ILE A 115 -33.36 3.42 0.41
N ARG A 116 -33.36 2.63 1.49
CA ARG A 116 -32.88 1.26 1.53
C ARG A 116 -33.55 0.40 0.46
N GLY A 117 -32.73 -0.13 -0.46
CA GLY A 117 -33.19 -1.01 -1.52
C GLY A 117 -33.81 -0.29 -2.73
N SER A 118 -33.75 1.04 -2.79
CA SER A 118 -34.14 1.80 -3.98
C SER A 118 -33.20 1.52 -5.16
N ASP A 119 -33.72 1.61 -6.39
CA ASP A 119 -32.92 1.47 -7.61
C ASP A 119 -31.76 2.45 -7.66
N ILE A 120 -31.93 3.64 -7.10
CA ILE A 120 -30.89 4.68 -6.98
C ILE A 120 -29.68 4.13 -6.21
N THR A 121 -29.90 3.49 -5.05
CA THR A 121 -28.79 2.89 -4.29
C THR A 121 -28.09 1.78 -5.06
N GLY A 122 -28.85 0.95 -5.78
CA GLY A 122 -28.28 -0.09 -6.64
C GLY A 122 -27.44 0.47 -7.78
N VAL A 123 -27.88 1.56 -8.43
CA VAL A 123 -27.12 2.26 -9.47
C VAL A 123 -25.85 2.88 -8.91
N LEU A 124 -25.92 3.54 -7.75
CA LEU A 124 -24.75 4.13 -7.09
C LEU A 124 -23.71 3.08 -6.70
N ILE A 125 -24.16 1.91 -6.22
CA ILE A 125 -23.26 0.79 -5.90
C ILE A 125 -22.56 0.26 -7.16
N LYS A 126 -23.30 0.07 -8.26
CA LYS A 126 -22.73 -0.36 -9.55
C LYS A 126 -21.75 0.67 -10.11
N LEU A 127 -22.09 1.95 -10.04
CA LEU A 127 -21.20 3.03 -10.47
C LEU A 127 -19.92 3.07 -9.62
N CYS A 128 -20.06 3.00 -8.30
CA CYS A 128 -18.93 3.03 -7.36
C CYS A 128 -17.97 1.85 -7.58
N SER A 129 -18.52 0.63 -7.76
CA SER A 129 -17.72 -0.55 -8.05
C SER A 129 -17.03 -0.48 -9.41
N LEU A 130 -17.70 0.00 -10.46
CA LEU A 130 -17.07 0.24 -11.77
C LEU A 130 -15.91 1.25 -11.67
N LEU A 131 -16.10 2.36 -10.94
CA LEU A 131 -15.05 3.35 -10.71
C LEU A 131 -13.87 2.77 -9.92
N TYR A 132 -14.12 1.92 -8.92
CA TYR A 132 -13.05 1.22 -8.22
C TYR A 132 -12.29 0.23 -9.12
N ILE A 133 -12.99 -0.55 -9.93
CA ILE A 133 -12.37 -1.49 -10.88
C ILE A 133 -11.49 -0.71 -11.87
N PHE A 134 -12.02 0.37 -12.43
CA PHE A 134 -11.29 1.23 -13.36
C PHE A 134 -10.07 1.91 -12.69
N GLY A 135 -10.26 2.54 -11.53
CA GLY A 135 -9.21 3.27 -10.82
C GLY A 135 -8.10 2.38 -10.26
N LEU A 136 -8.45 1.25 -9.63
CA LEU A 136 -7.46 0.30 -9.12
C LEU A 136 -6.78 -0.48 -10.25
N GLY A 137 -7.52 -0.82 -11.31
CA GLY A 137 -6.96 -1.49 -12.48
C GLY A 137 -5.94 -0.63 -13.23
N THR A 138 -6.25 0.66 -13.43
CA THR A 138 -5.32 1.62 -14.03
C THR A 138 -4.09 1.88 -13.17
N TYR A 139 -4.23 1.90 -11.83
CA TYR A 139 -3.10 2.00 -10.91
C TYR A 139 -2.18 0.77 -10.97
N LEU A 140 -2.74 -0.44 -11.00
CA LEU A 140 -1.97 -1.68 -11.14
C LEU A 140 -1.24 -1.74 -12.49
N TYR A 141 -1.89 -1.24 -13.56
CA TYR A 141 -1.26 -1.10 -14.86
C TYR A 141 -0.04 -0.17 -14.82
N ASP A 142 -0.13 0.98 -14.14
CA ASP A 142 0.98 1.93 -13.98
C ASP A 142 2.14 1.31 -13.18
N ILE A 143 1.85 0.58 -12.10
CA ILE A 143 2.90 -0.13 -11.32
C ILE A 143 3.63 -1.18 -12.16
N SER A 144 2.92 -1.83 -13.08
CA SER A 144 3.46 -2.92 -13.88
C SER A 144 4.57 -2.47 -14.85
N ASN A 145 4.70 -1.17 -15.16
CA ASN A 145 5.83 -0.48 -15.84
C ASN A 145 6.47 -1.13 -17.11
N LYS A 146 5.89 -2.17 -17.71
CA LYS A 146 6.37 -2.86 -18.93
C LYS A 146 5.18 -3.46 -19.70
N PRO A 147 5.29 -3.68 -21.03
CA PRO A 147 4.26 -4.40 -21.78
C PRO A 147 4.05 -5.75 -21.11
N ILE A 148 2.84 -5.95 -20.61
CA ILE A 148 2.50 -7.00 -19.67
C ILE A 148 2.71 -8.35 -20.36
N LYS A 149 3.75 -9.08 -19.97
CA LYS A 149 3.75 -10.53 -20.17
C LYS A 149 2.83 -11.10 -19.11
N LEU A 150 1.52 -11.12 -19.38
CA LEU A 150 0.45 -11.58 -18.44
C LEU A 150 0.72 -12.98 -17.88
N LEU A 151 1.59 -13.74 -18.52
CA LEU A 151 1.97 -15.10 -18.18
C LEU A 151 3.30 -15.21 -17.42
N SER A 152 4.02 -14.10 -17.17
CA SER A 152 5.27 -14.20 -16.40
C SER A 152 4.99 -14.41 -14.91
N ILE A 153 5.70 -15.35 -14.32
CA ILE A 153 5.60 -15.66 -12.88
C ILE A 153 5.99 -14.45 -12.03
N GLU A 154 7.02 -13.70 -12.45
CA GLU A 154 7.49 -12.48 -11.79
C GLU A 154 6.42 -11.38 -11.71
N PHE A 155 5.57 -11.27 -12.75
CA PHE A 155 4.47 -10.31 -12.77
C PHE A 155 3.42 -10.66 -11.72
N TRP A 156 3.00 -11.92 -11.66
CA TRP A 156 2.02 -12.39 -10.69
C TRP A 156 2.55 -12.31 -9.25
N GLN A 157 3.83 -12.64 -9.02
CA GLN A 157 4.45 -12.47 -7.71
C GLN A 157 4.43 -11.02 -7.24
N ARG A 158 4.73 -10.07 -8.15
CA ARG A 158 4.71 -8.65 -7.84
C ARG A 158 3.30 -8.10 -7.61
N ILE A 159 2.31 -8.52 -8.41
CA ILE A 159 0.94 -8.03 -8.26
C ILE A 159 0.25 -8.64 -7.06
N LEU A 160 0.50 -9.92 -6.76
CA LEU A 160 -0.06 -10.59 -5.60
C LEU A 160 0.40 -9.96 -4.29
N SER A 161 1.57 -9.31 -4.24
CA SER A 161 2.02 -8.59 -3.05
C SER A 161 1.44 -7.18 -2.91
N GLU A 162 0.83 -6.64 -3.97
CA GLU A 162 0.26 -5.29 -3.96
C GLU A 162 -1.11 -5.25 -3.29
N GLU A 163 -1.29 -4.37 -2.31
CA GLU A 163 -2.58 -4.21 -1.61
C GLU A 163 -3.73 -3.77 -2.53
N SER A 164 -3.39 -3.03 -3.59
CA SER A 164 -4.33 -2.57 -4.59
C SER A 164 -4.97 -3.72 -5.37
N PHE A 165 -4.22 -4.81 -5.58
CA PHE A 165 -4.72 -6.03 -6.19
C PHE A 165 -5.71 -6.76 -5.29
N HIS A 166 -5.38 -6.94 -4.02
CA HIS A 166 -6.31 -7.55 -3.06
C HIS A 166 -7.60 -6.73 -2.90
N SER A 167 -7.47 -5.40 -2.92
CA SER A 167 -8.63 -4.50 -2.88
C SER A 167 -9.50 -4.64 -4.13
N LEU A 168 -8.89 -4.73 -5.32
CA LEU A 168 -9.59 -4.97 -6.58
C LEU A 168 -10.30 -6.33 -6.58
N ILE A 169 -9.63 -7.40 -6.16
CA ILE A 169 -10.24 -8.73 -6.08
C ILE A 169 -11.40 -8.73 -5.08
N SER A 170 -11.27 -8.06 -3.93
CA SER A 170 -12.38 -8.01 -2.96
C SER A 170 -13.63 -7.34 -3.55
N VAL A 171 -13.49 -6.29 -4.36
CA VAL A 171 -14.62 -5.66 -5.06
C VAL A 171 -15.27 -6.63 -6.05
N LEU A 172 -14.46 -7.37 -6.81
CA LEU A 172 -14.95 -8.34 -7.79
C LEU A 172 -15.61 -9.56 -7.14
N ALA A 173 -14.92 -10.19 -6.19
CA ALA A 173 -15.35 -11.41 -5.53
C ALA A 173 -16.62 -11.21 -4.69
N TYR A 174 -16.78 -10.03 -4.09
CA TYR A 174 -17.94 -9.71 -3.27
C TYR A 174 -18.98 -8.86 -3.98
N PHE A 175 -18.88 -8.64 -5.29
CA PHE A 175 -19.78 -7.75 -6.04
C PHE A 175 -21.27 -8.02 -5.75
N GLY A 176 -21.68 -9.29 -5.73
CA GLY A 176 -23.05 -9.68 -5.42
C GLY A 176 -23.48 -9.45 -3.96
N LEU A 177 -22.53 -9.30 -3.03
CA LEU A 177 -22.80 -9.00 -1.62
C LEU A 177 -22.89 -7.51 -1.32
N ILE A 178 -22.33 -6.65 -2.16
CA ILE A 178 -22.22 -5.22 -1.90
C ILE A 178 -23.60 -4.58 -1.71
N ASN A 179 -24.63 -5.07 -2.43
CA ASN A 179 -26.01 -4.61 -2.25
C ASN A 179 -26.54 -4.88 -0.84
N SER A 180 -26.23 -6.05 -0.29
CA SER A 180 -26.68 -6.48 1.03
C SER A 180 -25.80 -5.95 2.17
N PHE A 181 -24.53 -5.65 1.89
CA PHE A 181 -23.56 -5.16 2.86
C PHE A 181 -22.57 -4.17 2.22
N PRO A 182 -22.96 -2.90 2.00
CA PRO A 182 -22.11 -1.94 1.31
C PRO A 182 -20.86 -1.53 2.09
N MET A 183 -20.79 -1.86 3.39
CA MET A 183 -19.59 -1.64 4.20
C MET A 183 -18.37 -2.39 3.64
N ILE A 184 -18.55 -3.36 2.74
CA ILE A 184 -17.46 -3.99 1.95
C ILE A 184 -16.58 -2.92 1.26
N PHE A 185 -17.15 -1.79 0.84
CA PHE A 185 -16.38 -0.70 0.23
C PHE A 185 -15.34 -0.07 1.17
N PHE A 186 -15.39 -0.33 2.48
CA PHE A 186 -14.35 0.12 3.40
C PHE A 186 -12.95 -0.38 3.01
N ILE A 187 -12.85 -1.60 2.47
CA ILE A 187 -11.58 -2.20 2.02
C ILE A 187 -10.95 -1.39 0.86
N PRO A 188 -11.61 -1.25 -0.31
CA PRO A 188 -11.07 -0.45 -1.41
C PRO A 188 -11.01 1.04 -1.07
N ALA A 189 -11.87 1.57 -0.20
CA ALA A 189 -11.82 2.97 0.24
C ALA A 189 -10.50 3.30 0.92
N VAL A 190 -10.09 2.53 1.94
CA VAL A 190 -8.81 2.77 2.64
C VAL A 190 -7.63 2.69 1.66
N THR A 191 -7.62 1.71 0.76
CA THR A 191 -6.54 1.59 -0.23
C THR A 191 -6.52 2.75 -1.21
N SER A 192 -7.69 3.16 -1.73
CA SER A 192 -7.81 4.31 -2.63
C SER A 192 -7.43 5.62 -1.97
N LEU A 193 -7.70 5.81 -0.68
CA LEU A 193 -7.31 6.99 0.08
C LEU A 193 -5.80 7.20 0.05
N PHE A 194 -5.03 6.12 0.25
CA PHE A 194 -3.56 6.20 0.21
C PHE A 194 -3.00 6.27 -1.20
N ILE A 195 -3.68 5.73 -2.20
CA ILE A 195 -3.29 5.93 -3.61
C ILE A 195 -3.46 7.40 -3.96
N VAL A 196 -4.63 7.99 -3.69
CA VAL A 196 -4.90 9.40 -3.97
C VAL A 196 -3.98 10.31 -3.15
N SER A 197 -3.66 9.97 -1.89
CA SER A 197 -2.73 10.76 -1.08
C SER A 197 -1.30 10.80 -1.64
N LYS A 198 -0.85 9.75 -2.36
CA LYS A 198 0.44 9.80 -3.08
C LYS A 198 0.44 10.85 -4.20
N TYR A 199 -0.72 11.11 -4.78
CA TYR A 199 -0.93 12.10 -5.84
C TYR A 199 -1.44 13.45 -5.32
N GLN A 200 -1.32 13.70 -4.01
CA GLN A 200 -1.61 14.96 -3.34
C GLN A 200 -1.06 16.24 -4.02
N PRO A 201 0.16 16.31 -4.62
CA PRO A 201 0.64 17.55 -5.22
C PRO A 201 -0.20 18.06 -6.41
N ILE A 202 -1.12 17.25 -6.93
CA ILE A 202 -2.07 17.63 -7.97
C ILE A 202 -3.24 18.43 -7.38
N ILE A 203 -3.59 18.19 -6.12
CA ILE A 203 -4.76 18.75 -5.47
C ILE A 203 -4.33 20.02 -4.71
N GLN A 204 -4.50 21.18 -5.34
CA GLN A 204 -4.07 22.48 -4.82
C GLN A 204 -4.93 23.03 -3.65
N ASN A 205 -5.74 22.19 -2.99
CA ASN A 205 -6.62 22.61 -1.91
C ASN A 205 -6.00 22.30 -0.54
N GLN A 206 -5.77 23.34 0.27
CA GLN A 206 -5.15 23.23 1.60
C GLN A 206 -5.93 22.32 2.56
N HIS A 207 -7.26 22.35 2.53
CA HIS A 207 -8.08 21.48 3.41
C HIS A 207 -7.94 20.01 3.05
N ILE A 208 -7.89 19.71 1.75
CA ILE A 208 -7.70 18.34 1.26
C ILE A 208 -6.29 17.85 1.60
N ILE A 209 -5.28 18.73 1.48
CA ILE A 209 -3.90 18.45 1.90
C ILE A 209 -3.82 18.13 3.39
N GLN A 210 -4.47 18.92 4.26
CA GLN A 210 -4.51 18.66 5.70
C GLN A 210 -5.18 17.31 6.01
N PHE A 211 -6.29 17.00 5.34
CA PHE A 211 -6.97 15.71 5.48
C PHE A 211 -6.06 14.53 5.09
N PHE A 212 -5.37 14.61 3.95
CA PHE A 212 -4.42 13.56 3.54
C PHE A 212 -3.23 13.45 4.49
N ASN A 213 -2.73 14.56 5.03
CA ASN A 213 -1.67 14.54 6.03
C ASN A 213 -2.13 13.83 7.32
N LEU A 214 -3.35 14.11 7.78
CA LEU A 214 -3.95 13.43 8.95
C LEU A 214 -4.17 11.94 8.68
N ALA A 215 -4.62 11.58 7.48
CA ALA A 215 -4.76 10.19 7.06
C ALA A 215 -3.40 9.46 7.03
N ASN A 216 -2.36 10.13 6.50
CA ASN A 216 -1.00 9.58 6.44
C ASN A 216 -0.36 9.44 7.82
N GLN A 217 -0.61 10.37 8.75
CA GLN A 217 -0.17 10.25 10.15
C GLN A 217 -0.80 9.03 10.84
N ASN A 218 -2.08 8.75 10.55
CA ASN A 218 -2.81 7.62 11.12
C ASN A 218 -2.79 6.36 10.26
N LYS A 219 -1.85 6.26 9.31
CA LYS A 219 -1.80 5.19 8.29
C LYS A 219 -1.89 3.79 8.89
N ASN A 220 -1.06 3.51 9.89
CA ASN A 220 -1.02 2.18 10.52
C ASN A 220 -2.34 1.85 11.24
N SER A 221 -2.96 2.84 11.89
CA SER A 221 -4.25 2.65 12.56
C SER A 221 -5.37 2.36 11.56
N LEU A 222 -5.38 3.05 10.42
CA LEU A 222 -6.36 2.81 9.36
C LEU A 222 -6.21 1.44 8.72
N TYR A 223 -4.97 0.98 8.48
CA TYR A 223 -4.74 -0.38 7.98
C TYR A 223 -5.12 -1.46 8.99
N GLN A 224 -4.86 -1.22 10.28
CA GLN A 224 -5.30 -2.13 11.33
C GLN A 224 -6.83 -2.19 11.42
N ARG A 225 -7.52 -1.05 11.32
CA ARG A 225 -9.00 -1.01 11.27
C ARG A 225 -9.55 -1.70 10.02
N ARG A 226 -8.91 -1.52 8.85
CA ARG A 226 -9.22 -2.24 7.61
C ARG A 226 -9.14 -3.75 7.82
N ALA A 227 -8.01 -4.24 8.34
CA ALA A 227 -7.79 -5.66 8.59
C ALA A 227 -8.79 -6.22 9.62
N PHE A 228 -9.08 -5.47 10.69
CA PHE A 228 -10.10 -5.85 11.66
C PHE A 228 -11.49 -5.97 11.02
N PHE A 229 -11.88 -5.00 10.21
CA PHE A 229 -13.15 -5.03 9.50
C PHE A 229 -13.24 -6.24 8.55
N GLU A 230 -12.19 -6.50 7.79
CA GLU A 230 -12.14 -7.62 6.83
C GLU A 230 -12.20 -8.98 7.51
N VAL A 231 -11.44 -9.20 8.58
CA VAL A 231 -11.40 -10.51 9.26
C VAL A 231 -12.63 -10.73 10.13
N VAL A 232 -13.04 -9.71 10.90
CA VAL A 232 -14.08 -9.86 11.92
C VAL A 232 -15.44 -9.49 11.37
N ALA A 233 -15.63 -8.26 10.89
CA ALA A 233 -16.95 -7.78 10.50
C ALA A 233 -17.46 -8.50 9.23
N LEU A 234 -16.62 -8.56 8.18
CA LEU A 234 -16.97 -9.24 6.94
C LEU A 234 -17.05 -10.76 7.12
N GLY A 235 -16.08 -11.37 7.82
CA GLY A 235 -16.10 -12.80 8.12
C GLY A 235 -17.36 -13.23 8.89
N PHE A 236 -17.72 -12.49 9.95
CA PHE A 236 -18.93 -12.76 10.73
C PHE A 236 -20.20 -12.53 9.91
N TYR A 237 -20.24 -11.47 9.10
CA TYR A 237 -21.37 -11.20 8.21
C TYR A 237 -21.60 -12.34 7.22
N ILE A 238 -20.56 -12.79 6.51
CA ILE A 238 -20.67 -13.87 5.51
C ILE A 238 -21.11 -15.17 6.19
N PHE A 239 -20.55 -15.50 7.35
CA PHE A 239 -20.94 -16.67 8.12
C PHE A 239 -22.43 -16.63 8.51
N PHE A 240 -22.88 -15.55 9.13
CA PHE A 240 -24.27 -15.40 9.57
C PHE A 240 -25.26 -15.34 8.40
N ALA A 241 -24.91 -14.62 7.34
CA ALA A 241 -25.73 -14.49 6.15
C ALA A 241 -25.87 -15.82 5.37
N THR A 242 -24.86 -16.69 5.44
CA THR A 242 -24.93 -18.05 4.88
C THR A 242 -25.83 -18.95 5.74
N ILE A 243 -25.72 -18.90 7.07
CA ILE A 243 -26.60 -19.65 7.98
C ILE A 243 -28.07 -19.26 7.78
N THR A 244 -28.33 -17.96 7.62
CA THR A 244 -29.67 -17.42 7.34
C THR A 244 -30.12 -17.59 5.88
N ARG A 245 -29.33 -18.29 5.06
CA ARG A 245 -29.59 -18.57 3.63
C ARG A 245 -29.81 -17.33 2.76
N LYS A 246 -29.33 -16.16 3.20
CA LYS A 246 -29.38 -14.91 2.42
C LYS A 246 -28.30 -14.88 1.33
N ILE A 247 -27.25 -15.67 1.51
CA ILE A 247 -26.07 -15.71 0.65
C ILE A 247 -25.72 -17.17 0.36
N SER A 248 -25.19 -17.44 -0.84
CA SER A 248 -24.67 -18.75 -1.22
C SER A 248 -23.42 -19.13 -0.41
N ILE A 249 -23.27 -20.41 -0.09
CA ILE A 249 -22.08 -20.96 0.58
C ILE A 249 -20.77 -20.71 -0.20
N LEU A 250 -20.88 -20.45 -1.51
CA LEU A 250 -19.75 -20.06 -2.36
C LEU A 250 -19.00 -18.85 -1.81
N TYR A 251 -19.69 -17.90 -1.17
CA TYR A 251 -19.04 -16.71 -0.60
C TYR A 251 -18.18 -17.01 0.64
N ILE A 252 -18.50 -18.07 1.40
CA ILE A 252 -17.60 -18.56 2.46
C ILE A 252 -16.31 -19.10 1.84
N SER A 253 -16.42 -19.89 0.77
CA SER A 253 -15.26 -20.45 0.07
C SER A 253 -14.38 -19.35 -0.53
N LEU A 254 -14.98 -18.36 -1.20
CA LEU A 254 -14.26 -17.19 -1.72
C LEU A 254 -13.59 -16.39 -0.61
N TYR A 255 -14.31 -16.10 0.47
CA TYR A 255 -13.75 -15.37 1.61
C TYR A 255 -12.56 -16.08 2.23
N TRP A 256 -12.69 -17.39 2.46
CA TRP A 256 -11.62 -18.20 3.03
C TRP A 256 -10.40 -18.27 2.11
N SER A 257 -10.63 -18.47 0.80
CA SER A 257 -9.56 -18.51 -0.21
C SER A 257 -8.78 -17.18 -0.26
N LEU A 258 -9.48 -16.05 -0.33
CA LEU A 258 -8.85 -14.72 -0.36
C LEU A 258 -8.09 -14.42 0.93
N THR A 259 -8.68 -14.75 2.08
CA THR A 259 -8.03 -14.55 3.38
C THR A 259 -6.79 -15.41 3.51
N ARG A 260 -6.81 -16.66 3.01
CA ARG A 260 -5.64 -17.56 3.01
C ARG A 260 -4.49 -17.02 2.16
N VAL A 261 -4.77 -16.46 0.99
CA VAL A 261 -3.75 -15.84 0.12
C VAL A 261 -3.20 -14.57 0.77
N LYS A 262 -4.06 -13.77 1.41
CA LYS A 262 -3.68 -12.49 2.01
C LYS A 262 -2.94 -12.65 3.34
N TYR A 263 -3.26 -13.67 4.14
CA TYR A 263 -2.68 -13.90 5.46
C TYR A 263 -1.14 -13.88 5.51
N PRO A 264 -0.39 -14.59 4.64
CA PRO A 264 1.07 -14.55 4.69
C PRO A 264 1.67 -13.21 4.24
N ILE A 265 0.91 -12.39 3.50
CA ILE A 265 1.41 -11.16 2.86
C ILE A 265 1.14 -9.93 3.75
N ASP A 266 -0.07 -9.82 4.31
CA ASP A 266 -0.50 -8.63 5.05
C ASP A 266 -0.24 -8.81 6.58
N PRO A 267 0.71 -8.07 7.16
CA PRO A 267 1.02 -8.16 8.59
C PRO A 267 -0.15 -7.70 9.48
N TYR A 268 -1.02 -6.81 8.99
CA TYR A 268 -2.17 -6.33 9.76
C TYR A 268 -3.26 -7.40 9.89
N VAL A 269 -3.42 -8.23 8.86
CA VAL A 269 -4.33 -9.39 8.88
C VAL A 269 -3.81 -10.43 9.87
N GLN A 270 -2.51 -10.75 9.85
CA GLN A 270 -1.90 -11.66 10.83
C GLN A 270 -2.08 -11.17 12.27
N TYR A 271 -1.79 -9.89 12.51
CA TYR A 271 -1.98 -9.28 13.82
C TYR A 271 -3.44 -9.37 14.29
N THR A 272 -4.38 -9.14 13.37
CA THR A 272 -5.82 -9.22 13.66
C THR A 272 -6.21 -10.64 14.06
N PHE A 273 -5.78 -11.66 13.31
CA PHE A 273 -6.03 -13.06 13.68
C PHE A 273 -5.46 -13.43 15.04
N ARG A 274 -4.23 -13.01 15.36
CA ARG A 274 -3.63 -13.21 16.69
C ARG A 274 -4.43 -12.54 17.79
N THR A 275 -4.91 -11.32 17.54
CA THR A 275 -5.75 -10.58 18.49
C THR A 275 -7.09 -11.27 18.72
N VAL A 276 -7.74 -11.73 17.64
CA VAL A 276 -9.00 -12.49 17.70
C VAL A 276 -8.79 -13.79 18.46
N HIS A 277 -7.73 -14.55 18.13
CA HIS A 277 -7.36 -15.78 18.83
C HIS A 277 -7.12 -15.53 20.32
N SER A 278 -6.38 -14.49 20.68
CA SER A 278 -6.14 -14.10 22.08
C SER A 278 -7.43 -13.79 22.82
N LYS A 279 -8.34 -13.03 22.20
CA LYS A 279 -9.66 -12.71 22.78
C LYS A 279 -10.53 -13.95 22.95
N ILE A 280 -10.56 -14.84 21.95
CA ILE A 280 -11.29 -16.12 22.04
C ILE A 280 -10.69 -16.96 23.17
N ASN A 281 -9.37 -17.09 23.23
CA ASN A 281 -8.71 -17.86 24.28
C ASN A 281 -9.02 -17.30 25.68
N SER A 282 -8.95 -15.97 25.85
CA SER A 282 -9.33 -15.31 27.09
C SER A 282 -10.79 -15.57 27.45
N PHE A 283 -11.71 -15.47 26.49
CA PHE A 283 -13.12 -15.76 26.70
C PHE A 283 -13.35 -17.22 27.12
N MET A 284 -12.72 -18.17 26.44
CA MET A 284 -12.85 -19.60 26.73
C MET A 284 -12.30 -19.97 28.11
N LEU A 285 -11.24 -19.28 28.57
CA LEU A 285 -10.70 -19.45 29.92
C LEU A 285 -11.60 -18.81 30.99
N SER A 286 -12.10 -17.59 30.77
CA SER A 286 -12.96 -16.89 31.73
C SER A 286 -14.33 -17.55 31.92
N TYR A 287 -14.89 -18.13 30.86
CA TYR A 287 -16.24 -18.72 30.87
C TYR A 287 -16.24 -20.25 30.79
N TYR A 288 -15.12 -20.91 31.10
CA TYR A 288 -14.97 -22.36 30.98
C TYR A 288 -16.09 -23.17 31.66
N ASN A 289 -16.60 -22.69 32.81
CA ASN A 289 -17.66 -23.36 33.57
C ASN A 289 -19.07 -23.17 33.00
N TYR A 290 -19.28 -22.15 32.15
CA TYR A 290 -20.59 -21.81 31.57
C TYR A 290 -20.73 -22.27 30.11
N ILE A 291 -19.62 -22.62 29.46
CA ILE A 291 -19.59 -23.07 28.07
C ILE A 291 -19.66 -24.60 28.06
N PRO A 292 -20.51 -25.22 27.22
CA PRO A 292 -20.52 -26.66 27.04
C PRO A 292 -19.13 -27.23 26.77
N SER A 293 -18.75 -28.26 27.52
CA SER A 293 -17.37 -28.79 27.57
C SER A 293 -16.81 -29.26 26.22
N PHE A 294 -17.65 -29.50 25.21
CA PHE A 294 -17.22 -29.85 23.86
C PHE A 294 -16.57 -28.67 23.11
N ILE A 295 -16.97 -27.42 23.38
CA ILE A 295 -16.45 -26.25 22.65
C ILE A 295 -14.98 -25.96 23.05
N PRO A 296 -14.61 -25.95 24.36
CA PRO A 296 -13.20 -25.83 24.76
C PRO A 296 -12.34 -27.00 24.30
N LYS A 297 -12.89 -28.21 24.23
CA LYS A 297 -12.18 -29.39 23.71
C LYS A 297 -11.88 -29.27 22.21
N LEU A 298 -12.88 -28.90 21.40
CA LEU A 298 -12.71 -28.64 19.96
C LEU A 298 -11.70 -27.52 19.71
N TYR A 299 -11.80 -26.41 20.45
CA TYR A 299 -10.86 -25.29 20.32
C TYR A 299 -9.43 -25.70 20.67
N LYS A 300 -9.22 -26.43 21.78
CA LYS A 300 -7.90 -26.95 22.15
C LYS A 300 -7.36 -27.90 21.09
N TRP A 301 -8.18 -28.80 20.56
CA TRP A 301 -7.78 -29.73 19.50
C TRP A 301 -7.28 -29.00 18.24
N VAL A 302 -8.03 -28.01 17.76
CA VAL A 302 -7.62 -27.19 16.59
C VAL A 302 -6.34 -26.38 16.89
N SER A 303 -6.21 -25.81 18.09
CA SER A 303 -5.01 -25.05 18.47
C SER A 303 -3.74 -25.91 18.61
N LEU A 304 -3.90 -27.20 18.96
CA LEU A 304 -2.80 -28.14 19.10
C LEU A 304 -2.31 -28.67 17.74
N SER A 305 -3.22 -28.89 16.78
CA SER A 305 -2.81 -29.28 15.43
C SER A 305 -1.99 -28.17 14.74
N GLU A 306 -2.29 -26.91 15.04
CA GLU A 306 -1.55 -25.75 14.50
C GLU A 306 -0.12 -25.63 15.06
N LYS A 307 0.13 -26.12 16.28
CA LYS A 307 1.49 -26.15 16.87
C LYS A 307 2.33 -27.29 16.31
N GLN A 308 1.75 -28.46 16.07
CA GLN A 308 2.48 -29.61 15.53
C GLN A 308 2.91 -29.41 14.07
N PHE A 309 2.16 -28.64 13.28
CA PHE A 309 2.50 -28.30 11.90
C PHE A 309 3.60 -27.23 11.75
N ASN A 310 3.90 -26.45 12.79
CA ASN A 310 4.98 -25.45 12.77
C ASN A 310 6.32 -25.99 13.32
N THR A 311 6.37 -27.28 13.66
CA THR A 311 7.56 -27.98 14.21
C THR A 311 8.12 -29.07 13.30
N ILE A 312 7.68 -29.13 12.03
CA ILE A 312 8.21 -29.98 10.97
C ILE A 312 8.72 -29.07 9.86
#